data_AF-A0A972S864-F1
#
_entry.id   AF-A0A972S864-F1
#
_cell.length_a   1.000
_cell.length_b   1.000
_cell.length_c   1.000
_cell.angle_alpha   90.00
_cell.angle_beta   90.00
_cell.angle_gamma   90.00
#
_symmetry.space_group_name_H-M   'P 1'
#
loop_
_entity.id
_entity.type
_entity.pdbx_description
1 polymer ?
#
loop_
_entity_poly.entity_id
_entity_poly.type
_entity_poly.pdbx_seq_one_letter_code
_entity_poly.pdbx_strand_id
1 'polypeptide(L)' 'MMDFKVKVEDLPSYEIGFERGEESGFHRGIERGAEQERIALTKSLLNLGVDVEVIKKATGFDDKKIEEIKKEISKNYKK' A
#
# COMPACT_ATOMS: atom_id res chain seq x y z
N MET A 1 -21.52 32.03 -37.85
CA MET A 1 -21.33 30.83 -37.01
C MET A 1 -20.92 31.31 -35.64
N MET A 2 -21.68 31.01 -34.58
CA MET A 2 -21.22 31.26 -33.21
C MET A 2 -20.17 30.19 -32.87
N ASP A 3 -18.93 30.62 -32.58
CA ASP A 3 -17.87 29.76 -32.06
C ASP A 3 -18.20 29.36 -30.62
N PHE A 4 -18.84 28.21 -30.45
CA PHE A 4 -19.14 27.66 -29.13
C PHE A 4 -17.86 27.02 -28.56
N LYS A 5 -17.06 27.81 -27.84
CA LYS A 5 -15.92 27.32 -27.06
C LYS A 5 -16.42 26.74 -25.75
N VAL A 6 -16.60 25.43 -25.69
CA VAL A 6 -16.81 24.70 -24.41
C VAL A 6 -15.45 24.45 -23.78
N LYS A 7 -15.25 24.84 -22.53
CA LYS A 7 -14.04 24.46 -21.79
C LYS A 7 -14.21 23.05 -21.26
N VAL A 8 -13.14 22.28 -21.26
CA VAL A 8 -13.15 20.90 -20.75
C VAL A 8 -13.50 20.86 -19.26
N GLU A 9 -13.14 21.90 -18.51
CA GLU A 9 -13.46 22.08 -17.10
C GLU A 9 -14.97 22.21 -16.84
N ASP A 10 -15.74 22.71 -17.82
CA ASP A 10 -17.19 22.88 -17.72
C ASP A 10 -17.95 21.56 -18.01
N LEU A 11 -17.24 20.50 -18.43
CA LEU A 11 -17.86 19.20 -18.70
C LEU A 11 -18.04 18.41 -17.40
N PRO A 12 -19.22 17.82 -17.15
CA PRO A 12 -19.46 17.01 -15.96
C PRO A 12 -18.53 15.78 -15.88
N SER A 13 -18.00 15.32 -17.02
CA SER A 13 -16.99 14.24 -17.05
C SER A 13 -15.66 14.63 -16.42
N TYR A 14 -15.29 15.92 -16.43
CA TYR A 14 -14.05 16.42 -15.84
C TYR A 14 -14.10 16.33 -14.31
N GLU A 15 -15.18 16.81 -13.71
CA GLU A 15 -15.41 16.75 -12.27
C GLU A 15 -15.47 15.29 -11.78
N ILE A 16 -16.25 14.43 -12.44
CA ILE A 16 -16.34 13.00 -12.11
C ILE A 16 -14.98 12.29 -12.27
N GLY A 17 -14.22 12.63 -13.32
CA GLY A 17 -12.91 12.04 -13.57
C GLY A 17 -11.88 12.44 -12.51
N PHE A 18 -11.92 13.69 -12.07
CA PHE A 18 -11.05 14.22 -11.03
C PHE A 18 -11.36 13.58 -9.67
N GLU A 19 -12.62 13.60 -9.22
CA GLU A 19 -13.04 13.01 -7.95
C GLU A 19 -12.68 11.52 -7.85
N ARG A 20 -13.03 10.73 -8.88
CA ARG A 20 -12.71 9.29 -8.90
C ARG A 20 -11.22 9.03 -8.95
N GLY A 21 -10.48 9.86 -9.68
CA GLY A 21 -9.03 9.77 -9.81
C GLY A 21 -8.33 10.01 -8.48
N GLU A 22 -8.74 11.06 -7.77
CA GLU A 22 -8.23 11.41 -6.44
C GLU A 22 -8.59 10.34 -5.41
N GLU A 23 -9.86 9.95 -5.31
CA GLU A 23 -10.34 8.96 -4.34
C GLU A 23 -9.63 7.61 -4.54
N SER A 24 -9.51 7.16 -5.79
CA SER A 24 -8.83 5.91 -6.13
C SER A 24 -7.33 6.00 -5.88
N GLY A 25 -6.71 7.15 -6.14
CA GLY A 25 -5.29 7.39 -5.90
C GLY A 25 -4.96 7.38 -4.42
N PHE A 26 -5.76 8.09 -3.63
CA PHE A 26 -5.64 8.20 -2.19
C PHE A 26 -5.84 6.86 -1.49
N HIS A 27 -6.92 6.13 -1.80
CA HIS A 27 -7.17 4.80 -1.23
C HIS A 27 -6.02 3.83 -1.51
N ARG A 28 -5.58 3.72 -2.78
CA ARG A 28 -4.44 2.87 -3.14
C ARG A 28 -3.15 3.30 -2.44
N GLY A 29 -2.96 4.59 -2.21
CA GLY A 29 -1.82 5.14 -1.49
C GLY A 29 -1.81 4.69 -0.03
N ILE A 30 -2.94 4.88 0.67
CA ILE A 30 -3.10 4.47 2.07
C ILE A 30 -2.94 2.95 2.22
N GLU A 31 -3.61 2.15 1.38
CA GLU A 31 -3.53 0.69 1.47
C GLU A 31 -2.10 0.19 1.29
N ARG A 32 -1.37 0.72 0.29
CA ARG A 32 0.04 0.36 0.07
C ARG A 32 0.93 0.82 1.21
N GLY A 33 0.71 2.01 1.76
CA GLY A 33 1.47 2.54 2.89
C GLY A 33 1.31 1.68 4.14
N ALA A 34 0.06 1.35 4.50
CA ALA A 34 -0.24 0.51 5.65
C ALA A 34 0.34 -0.91 5.52
N GLU A 35 0.26 -1.51 4.33
CA GLU A 35 0.86 -2.83 4.08
C GLU A 35 2.39 -2.77 4.18
N GLN A 36 3.03 -1.75 3.61
CA GLN A 36 4.48 -1.56 3.71
C GLN A 36 4.95 -1.36 5.15
N GLU A 37 4.22 -0.57 5.94
CA GLU A 37 4.50 -0.36 7.36
C GLU A 37 4.42 -1.67 8.14
N ARG A 38 3.37 -2.47 7.92
CA ARG A 38 3.21 -3.79 8.55
C ARG A 38 4.36 -4.74 8.20
N ILE A 39 4.80 -4.75 6.95
CA ILE A 39 5.94 -5.55 6.50
C ILE A 39 7.23 -5.06 7.18
N ALA A 40 7.46 -3.75 7.25
CA ALA A 40 8.64 -3.17 7.91
C ALA A 40 8.67 -3.50 9.42
N LEU A 41 7.52 -3.39 10.10
CA LEU A 41 7.37 -3.78 11.49
C LEU A 41 7.67 -5.27 11.68
N THR A 42 7.10 -6.14 10.85
CA THR A 42 7.35 -7.59 10.88
C THR A 42 8.84 -7.89 10.71
N LYS A 43 9.52 -7.21 9.78
CA LYS A 43 10.96 -7.37 9.55
C LYS A 43 11.77 -7.00 10.80
N SER A 44 11.46 -5.87 11.42
CA SER A 44 12.09 -5.42 12.67
C SER A 44 11.87 -6.43 13.80
N LEU A 45 10.64 -6.90 14.01
CA LEU A 45 10.30 -7.85 15.08
C LEU A 45 11.02 -9.19 14.89
N LEU A 46 11.08 -9.70 13.65
CA LEU A 46 11.84 -10.92 13.32
C LEU A 46 13.34 -10.76 13.61
N ASN A 47 13.93 -9.61 13.24
CA ASN A 47 15.33 -9.32 13.50
C ASN A 47 15.65 -9.19 14.99
N LEU A 48 14.70 -8.72 15.79
CA LEU A 48 14.79 -8.64 17.24
C LEU A 48 14.59 -10.00 17.93
N GLY A 49 14.27 -11.06 17.19
CA GLY A 49 14.05 -12.40 17.73
C GLY A 49 12.73 -12.55 18.48
N VAL A 50 11.75 -11.70 18.19
CA VAL A 50 10.39 -11.81 18.77
C VAL A 50 9.72 -13.08 18.28
N ASP A 51 8.96 -13.73 19.16
CA ASP A 51 8.24 -14.95 18.84
C ASP A 51 7.21 -14.75 17.71
N VAL A 52 7.12 -15.74 16.82
CA VAL A 52 6.25 -15.69 15.64
C VAL A 52 4.78 -15.54 16.04
N GLU A 53 4.31 -16.17 17.12
CA GLU A 53 2.92 -16.02 17.56
C GLU A 53 2.61 -14.59 18.00
N VAL A 54 3.56 -13.91 18.63
CA VAL A 54 3.41 -12.50 19.04
C VAL A 54 3.38 -11.60 17.82
N ILE A 55 4.23 -11.87 16.83
CA ILE A 55 4.26 -11.13 15.56
C ILE A 55 2.92 -11.27 14.84
N LYS A 56 2.36 -12.49 14.74
CA LYS A 56 1.03 -12.72 14.13
C LYS A 56 -0.06 -11.89 14.78
N LYS A 57 -0.06 -11.82 16.12
CA LYS A 57 -1.04 -11.01 16.87
C LYS A 57 -0.86 -9.52 16.63
N ALA A 58 0.38 -9.05 16.50
CA ALA A 58 0.68 -7.63 16.31
C ALA A 58 0.41 -7.14 14.87
N THR A 59 0.69 -7.97 13.87
CA THR A 59 0.64 -7.54 12.45
C THR A 59 -0.57 -8.06 11.70
N GLY A 60 -1.21 -9.12 12.22
CA GLY A 60 -2.35 -9.78 11.57
C GLY A 60 -1.95 -10.69 10.42
N PHE A 61 -0.65 -10.90 10.19
CA PHE A 61 -0.15 -11.79 9.14
C PHE A 61 -0.26 -13.26 9.53
N ASP A 62 -0.43 -14.11 8.52
CA ASP A 62 -0.40 -15.56 8.67
C ASP A 62 1.04 -16.11 8.60
N ASP A 63 1.18 -17.39 8.95
CA ASP A 63 2.49 -18.05 9.00
C ASP A 63 3.23 -18.01 7.65
N LYS A 64 2.52 -18.16 6.52
CA LYS A 64 3.15 -18.15 5.21
C LYS A 64 3.73 -16.79 4.90
N LYS A 65 3.02 -15.71 5.25
CA LYS A 65 3.49 -14.35 5.01
C LYS A 65 4.70 -14.02 5.87
N ILE A 66 4.72 -14.43 7.13
CA ILE A 66 5.87 -14.24 8.01
C ILE A 66 7.09 -15.04 7.50
N GLU A 67 6.89 -16.27 7.03
CA GLU A 67 7.97 -17.06 6.40
C GLU A 67 8.51 -16.42 5.12
N GLU A 68 7.64 -15.87 4.28
CA GLU A 68 8.04 -15.14 3.08
C GLU A 68 8.94 -13.95 3.44
N ILE A 69 8.51 -13.14 4.41
CA ILE A 69 9.26 -11.98 4.91
C ILE A 69 10.61 -12.43 5.51
N LYS A 70 10.63 -13.54 6.25
CA LYS A 70 11.86 -14.12 6.80
C LYS A 70 12.84 -14.55 5.71
N LYS A 71 12.34 -15.14 4.61
CA LYS A 71 13.14 -15.52 3.44
C LYS A 71 13.69 -14.29 2.71
N GLU A 72 12.92 -13.21 2.59
CA GLU A 72 13.39 -11.94 2.02
C GLU A 72 14.56 -11.35 2.80
N ILE A 73 14.46 -11.32 4.14
CA ILE A 73 15.54 -10.86 5.02
C ILE A 73 16.82 -11.66 4.76
N SER A 74 16.71 -13.00 4.75
CA SER A 74 17.85 -13.89 4.54
C SER A 74 18.53 -13.73 3.16
N LYS A 75 17.75 -13.42 2.11
CA LYS A 75 18.29 -13.15 0.76
C LYS A 75 19.09 -11.85 0.70
N ASN A 76 18.71 -10.82 1.46
CA ASN A 76 19.41 -9.54 1.49
C ASN A 76 20.80 -9.61 2.16
N TYR A 77 21.08 -10.62 2.99
CA TYR A 77 22.41 -10.84 3.57
C TYR A 77 23.40 -11.60 2.66
N LYS A 78 22.96 -12.04 1.46
CA LYS A 78 23.79 -12.78 0.49
C LYS A 78 24.25 -11.94 -0.71
N LYS A 79 24.12 -10.62 -0.64
CA LYS A 79 24.54 -9.68 -1.69
C LYS A 79 25.59 -8.73 -1.13
#